data_AF-A0AAX4MB10-F1
#
_entry.id   AF-A0AAX4MB10-F1
#
_cell.length_a   1.000
_cell.length_b   1.000
_cell.length_c   1.000
_cell.angle_alpha   90.00
_cell.angle_beta   90.00
_cell.angle_gamma   90.00
#
_symmetry.space_group_name_H-M   'P 1'
#
loop_
_entity.id
_entity.type
_entity.pdbx_description
1 polymer ?
#
loop_
_entity_poly.entity_id
_entity_poly.type
_entity_poly.pdbx_seq_one_letter_code
_entity_poly.pdbx_strand_id
1 'polypeptide(L)' 'MNDWRKAAREGRLGSGRGIEGFIPALLVPEPGIPVAATKPSMAQSGLMEVLSANGRRVIVDRDVDVEALLRIVRGLETLR' A
#
# COMPACT_ATOMS: atom_id res chain seq x y z
N MET A 1 10.74 -23.92 -5.14
CA MET A 1 9.59 -23.17 -5.72
C MET A 1 9.10 -22.00 -4.83
N ASN A 2 9.51 -21.91 -3.55
CA ASN A 2 9.16 -20.78 -2.66
C ASN A 2 10.36 -19.90 -2.27
N ASP A 3 11.51 -20.15 -2.88
CA ASP A 3 12.79 -19.57 -2.46
C ASP A 3 12.82 -18.05 -2.70
N TRP A 4 12.18 -17.58 -3.77
CA TRP A 4 12.02 -16.15 -4.06
C TRP A 4 11.12 -15.43 -3.03
N ARG A 5 10.06 -16.09 -2.54
CA ARG A 5 9.16 -15.52 -1.52
C ARG A 5 9.85 -15.42 -0.16
N LYS A 6 10.69 -16.39 0.15
CA LYS A 6 11.53 -16.36 1.36
C LYS A 6 12.56 -15.24 1.25
N ALA A 7 13.26 -15.13 0.12
CA ALA A 7 14.21 -14.05 -0.14
C ALA A 7 13.56 -12.66 -0.11
N ALA A 8 12.33 -12.51 -0.63
CA ALA A 8 11.56 -11.26 -0.56
C ALA A 8 11.27 -10.83 0.89
N ARG A 9 10.76 -11.77 1.71
CA ARG A 9 10.47 -11.50 3.13
C ARG A 9 11.72 -11.18 3.94
N GLU A 10 12.84 -11.75 3.55
CA GLU A 10 14.13 -11.54 4.22
C GLU A 10 14.90 -10.34 3.64
N GLY A 11 14.32 -9.56 2.72
CA GLY A 11 14.96 -8.39 2.12
C GLY A 11 16.19 -8.70 1.27
N ARG A 12 16.33 -9.96 0.83
CA ARG A 12 17.48 -10.47 0.07
C ARG A 12 17.30 -10.36 -1.45
N LEU A 13 16.23 -9.72 -1.90
CA LEU A 13 16.05 -9.37 -3.30
C LEU A 13 16.87 -8.12 -3.61
N GLY A 14 17.83 -8.23 -4.53
CA GLY A 14 18.58 -7.06 -5.04
C GLY A 14 20.02 -6.90 -4.56
N SER A 15 20.63 -7.89 -3.90
CA SER A 15 22.06 -7.84 -3.53
C SER A 15 23.02 -8.18 -4.69
N GLY A 16 22.50 -8.39 -5.90
CA GLY A 16 23.30 -8.62 -7.09
C GLY A 16 23.87 -7.31 -7.62
N ARG A 17 25.19 -7.23 -7.77
CA ARG A 17 25.89 -6.09 -8.38
C ARG A 17 25.64 -6.09 -9.90
N GLY A 18 24.45 -5.64 -10.29
CA GLY A 18 24.02 -5.55 -11.67
C GLY A 18 22.76 -4.70 -11.74
N ILE A 19 22.82 -3.66 -12.56
CA ILE A 19 21.72 -2.80 -13.00
C ILE A 19 20.45 -3.58 -13.37
N GLU A 20 19.62 -3.93 -12.40
CA GLU A 20 18.27 -4.48 -12.60
C GLU A 20 17.30 -3.74 -11.69
N GLY A 21 17.13 -2.45 -11.98
CA GLY A 21 16.07 -1.64 -11.38
C GLY A 21 14.70 -2.15 -11.82
N PHE A 22 13.70 -1.93 -10.98
CA PHE A 22 12.31 -2.20 -11.32
C PHE A 22 11.93 -1.49 -12.64
N ILE A 23 11.66 -2.26 -13.69
CA ILE A 23 11.06 -1.75 -14.92
C ILE A 23 9.56 -1.57 -14.65
N PRO A 24 8.98 -0.38 -14.88
CA PRO A 24 7.54 -0.18 -14.70
C PRO A 24 6.75 -1.14 -15.59
N ALA A 25 5.88 -1.95 -14.98
CA ALA A 25 4.91 -2.73 -15.73
C ALA A 25 3.72 -1.84 -16.14
N LEU A 26 3.41 -1.81 -17.43
CA LEU A 26 2.21 -1.15 -17.95
C LEU A 26 1.08 -2.17 -18.01
N LEU A 27 -0.06 -1.88 -17.37
CA LEU A 27 -1.25 -2.70 -17.52
C LEU A 27 -1.89 -2.38 -18.87
N VAL A 28 -1.92 -3.36 -19.77
CA VAL A 28 -2.61 -3.27 -21.06
C VAL A 28 -3.94 -4.02 -20.94
N PRO A 29 -5.10 -3.33 -21.10
CA PRO A 29 -6.41 -3.96 -21.24
C PRO A 29 -6.44 -5.06 -22.32
N GLU A 30 -7.01 -6.22 -22.00
CA GLU A 30 -7.24 -7.25 -23.02
C GLU A 30 -8.42 -6.83 -23.94
N PRO A 31 -8.27 -6.91 -25.28
CA PRO A 31 -9.32 -6.48 -26.20
C PRO A 31 -10.60 -7.32 -26.02
N GLY A 32 -11.75 -6.64 -25.88
CA GLY A 32 -13.05 -7.29 -25.75
C GLY A 32 -13.47 -7.62 -24.32
N ILE A 33 -12.59 -7.46 -23.34
CA ILE A 33 -12.98 -7.41 -21.93
C ILE A 33 -13.29 -5.95 -21.60
N PRO A 34 -14.51 -5.61 -21.13
CA PRO A 34 -14.74 -4.29 -20.55
C PRO A 34 -13.86 -4.19 -19.31
N VAL A 35 -12.69 -3.58 -19.47
CA VAL A 35 -11.87 -3.17 -18.35
C VAL A 35 -12.70 -2.12 -17.63
N ALA A 36 -13.32 -2.52 -16.51
CA ALA A 36 -13.73 -1.55 -15.52
C ALA A 36 -12.50 -0.68 -15.32
N ALA A 37 -12.57 0.57 -15.75
CA ALA A 37 -11.45 1.48 -15.58
C ALA A 37 -11.12 1.45 -14.09
N THR A 38 -10.06 0.74 -13.72
CA THR A 38 -9.31 1.05 -12.53
C THR A 38 -8.72 2.40 -12.85
N LYS A 39 -9.57 3.42 -12.72
CA LYS A 39 -9.14 4.77 -12.49
C LYS A 39 -8.04 4.58 -11.43
N PRO A 40 -6.80 5.05 -11.64
CA PRO A 40 -5.98 5.32 -10.48
C PRO A 40 -6.91 6.08 -9.55
N SER A 41 -7.05 5.63 -8.30
CA SER A 41 -8.05 6.12 -7.35
C SER A 41 -7.83 7.63 -7.07
N MET A 42 -8.11 8.47 -8.06
CA MET A 42 -8.21 9.92 -8.02
C MET A 42 -9.63 10.31 -7.57
N ALA A 43 -10.51 9.32 -7.34
CA ALA A 43 -11.83 9.52 -6.78
C ALA A 43 -11.84 9.50 -5.23
N GLN A 44 -10.69 9.37 -4.58
CA GLN A 44 -10.52 9.67 -3.15
C GLN A 44 -9.75 10.97 -2.99
N SER A 45 -10.16 12.04 -3.68
CA SER A 45 -9.63 13.36 -3.35
C SER A 45 -10.05 13.65 -1.91
N GLY A 46 -9.11 13.54 -0.96
CA GLY A 46 -9.35 13.83 0.46
C GLY A 46 -9.43 12.63 1.41
N LEU A 47 -9.16 11.39 0.98
CA LEU A 47 -8.85 10.34 1.96
C LEU A 47 -7.35 10.31 2.25
N MET A 48 -6.98 10.31 3.52
CA MET A 48 -5.61 10.14 4.01
C MET A 48 -5.44 8.74 4.60
N GLU A 49 -4.29 8.13 4.36
CA GLU A 49 -3.91 6.88 4.99
C GLU A 49 -2.87 7.12 6.08
N VAL A 50 -3.12 6.57 7.27
CA VAL A 50 -2.19 6.58 8.40
C VAL A 50 -1.77 5.16 8.71
N LEU A 51 -0.46 4.90 8.67
CA LEU A 51 0.14 3.64 9.07
C LEU A 51 0.73 3.78 10.47
N SER A 52 0.25 2.95 11.39
CA SER A 52 0.79 2.87 12.76
C SER A 52 2.05 2.01 12.79
N ALA A 53 2.90 2.25 13.80
CA ALA A 53 4.12 1.48 14.02
C ALA A 53 3.88 -0.03 14.22
N ASN A 54 2.68 -0.43 14.64
CA ASN A 54 2.29 -1.84 14.78
C ASN A 54 1.72 -2.46 13.48
N GLY A 55 1.91 -1.79 12.34
CA GLY A 55 1.51 -2.30 11.02
C GLY A 55 0.01 -2.17 10.74
N ARG A 56 -0.74 -1.45 11.58
CA ARG A 56 -2.17 -1.21 11.35
C ARG A 56 -2.38 0.01 10.48
N ARG A 57 -3.44 -0.07 9.66
CA ARG A 57 -3.81 0.97 8.70
C ARG A 57 -5.12 1.62 9.12
N VAL A 58 -5.14 2.96 9.10
CA VAL A 58 -6.34 3.78 9.29
C VAL A 58 -6.56 4.59 8.02
N ILE A 59 -7.78 4.53 7.48
CA ILE A 59 -8.22 5.36 6.34
C ILE A 59 -9.07 6.48 6.92
N VAL A 60 -8.73 7.72 6.56
CA VAL A 60 -9.21 8.95 7.20
C VAL A 60 -9.86 9.81 6.14
N ASP A 61 -11.08 10.28 6.39
CA ASP A 61 -11.76 11.24 5.52
C ASP A 61 -11.30 12.68 5.78
N ARG A 62 -11.52 13.57 4.80
CA ARG A 62 -11.14 14.99 4.86
C ARG A 62 -11.76 15.74 6.04
N ASP A 63 -12.97 15.34 6.44
CA ASP A 63 -13.75 16.03 7.47
C ASP A 63 -13.62 15.34 8.84
N VAL A 64 -12.52 14.59 9.05
CA VAL A 64 -12.27 13.89 10.31
C VAL A 64 -12.10 14.86 11.48
N ASP A 65 -12.69 14.50 12.62
CA ASP A 65 -12.35 15.11 13.90
C ASP A 65 -10.94 14.67 14.33
N VAL A 66 -10.04 15.65 14.46
CA VAL A 66 -8.63 15.46 14.83
C VAL A 66 -8.49 14.77 16.18
N GLU A 67 -9.33 15.11 17.18
CA GLU A 67 -9.25 14.50 18.51
C GLU A 67 -9.72 13.04 18.49
N ALA A 68 -10.73 12.75 17.68
CA ALA A 68 -11.16 11.38 17.45
C ALA A 68 -10.05 10.56 16.78
N LEU A 69 -9.37 11.11 15.76
CA LEU A 69 -8.26 10.45 15.09
C LEU A 69 -7.11 10.15 16.07
N LEU A 70 -6.69 11.13 16.88
CA LEU A 70 -5.62 10.92 17.87
C LEU A 70 -5.97 9.86 18.91
N ARG A 71 -7.22 9.83 19.39
CA ARG A 71 -7.69 8.80 20.33
C ARG A 71 -7.67 7.41 19.71
N ILE A 72 -8.08 7.28 18.45
CA ILE A 72 -8.04 6.02 17.72
C ILE A 72 -6.60 5.56 17.51
N VAL A 73 -5.71 6.42 17.02
CA VAL A 73 -4.29 6.07 16.77
C VAL A 73 -3.62 5.59 18.07
N ARG A 74 -3.79 6.33 19.18
CA ARG A 74 -3.26 5.91 20.50
C ARG A 74 -3.82 4.56 20.94
N GLY A 75 -5.13 4.34 20.80
CA GLY A 75 -5.75 3.07 21.14
C GLY A 75 -5.30 1.91 20.25
N LEU A 76 -5.01 2.18 18.97
CA LEU A 76 -4.50 1.17 18.04
C LEU A 76 -3.06 0.79 18.37
N GLU A 77 -2.21 1.74 18.76
CA GLU A 77 -0.80 1.52 19.11
C GLU A 77 -0.62 0.64 20.36
N THR A 78 -1.56 0.65 21.30
CA THR A 78 -1.48 -0.16 22.52
C THR A 78 -1.80 -1.64 22.30
N LEU A 79 -2.39 -1.97 21.15
CA LEU A 79 -2.78 -3.33 20.84
C LEU A 79 -1.58 -4.08 20.25
N ARG A 80 -1.19 -5.15 20.95
CA ARG A 80 -0.10 -6.08 20.59
C ARG A 80 -0.53 -7.09 19.53
#